data_AF-A0A813KJN2-F1
#
_entry.id   AF-A0A813KJN2-F1
#
_cell.length_a   1.000
_cell.length_b   1.000
_cell.length_c   1.000
_cell.angle_alpha   90.00
_cell.angle_beta   90.00
_cell.angle_gamma   90.00
#
_symmetry.space_group_name_H-M   'P 1'
#
loop_
_entity.id
_entity.type
_entity.pdbx_description
1 polymer ?
#
loop_
_entity_poly.entity_id
_entity_poly.type
_entity_poly.pdbx_seq_one_letter_code
_entity_poly.pdbx_strand_id
1 'polypeptide(L)'
;SWNETAFKVPESAISIRMLGGPRSAVGWHSHGATVQMTVHGRKRWFLYPKDKYPPGDGPGGGFSLTDWIRLIYPTLKHEHKPLECIVGPGDMIYVPDGWYHAVVNLADTVAVSVQSRDQGAENQQFFKEISLKSVEQMWEDDPAMVQEIGQMAQEYLQLGLMNDLHARRVLYYCLMKLDPDKAVQVVLEGTDRDPFHVPMQFELASWLEQRVKSGDKAALQTFKKVMKKWEPHLKLNSRNLKALWILNKYHRAVGNIAEADRYHARLVDLHGRGIDR
;
A
#
# COMPACT_ATOMS: atom_id res chain seq x y z
N SER A 1 -4.58 45.17 -14.66
CA SER A 1 -5.53 44.08 -14.96
C SER A 1 -4.88 42.77 -14.53
N TRP A 2 -5.64 41.80 -14.02
CA TRP A 2 -5.18 40.49 -13.52
C TRP A 2 -4.64 39.56 -14.63
N ASN A 3 -4.05 40.11 -15.68
CA ASN A 3 -3.73 39.44 -16.93
C ASN A 3 -2.22 39.26 -17.12
N GLU A 4 -1.51 39.00 -16.03
CA GLU A 4 -0.08 38.70 -16.09
C GLU A 4 0.14 37.18 -16.08
N THR A 5 1.03 36.76 -16.97
CA THR A 5 1.56 35.39 -17.15
C THR A 5 1.95 34.70 -15.83
N ALA A 6 2.24 35.46 -14.77
CA ALA A 6 2.56 34.97 -13.44
C ALA A 6 1.41 34.18 -12.75
N PHE A 7 0.15 34.44 -13.11
CA PHE A 7 -1.02 33.70 -12.59
C PHE A 7 -1.61 32.71 -13.60
N LYS A 8 -0.95 32.53 -14.76
CA LYS A 8 -1.39 31.53 -15.72
C LYS A 8 -1.07 30.16 -15.15
N VAL A 9 -2.11 29.50 -14.62
CA VAL A 9 -2.05 28.08 -14.25
C VAL A 9 -1.52 27.34 -15.49
N PRO A 10 -0.43 26.54 -15.38
CA PRO A 10 0.08 25.78 -16.52
C PRO A 10 -1.06 25.03 -17.21
N GLU A 11 -1.05 24.89 -18.54
CA GLU A 11 -2.11 24.14 -19.24
C GLU A 11 -2.22 22.68 -18.75
N SER A 12 -1.13 22.15 -18.17
CA SER A 12 -1.07 20.87 -17.49
C SER A 12 -1.66 20.87 -16.07
N ALA A 13 -1.96 22.01 -15.46
CA ALA A 13 -2.41 22.06 -14.07
C ALA A 13 -3.95 22.13 -13.93
N ILE A 14 -4.49 21.33 -13.01
CA ILE A 14 -5.91 21.23 -12.70
C ILE A 14 -6.19 21.98 -11.40
N SER A 15 -7.26 22.76 -11.41
CA SER A 15 -7.78 23.41 -10.21
C SER A 15 -8.87 22.56 -9.57
N ILE A 16 -8.69 22.14 -8.32
CA ILE A 16 -9.63 21.32 -7.56
C ILE A 16 -10.25 22.17 -6.46
N ARG A 17 -11.57 22.06 -6.28
CA ARG A 17 -12.31 22.67 -5.18
C ARG A 17 -12.74 21.56 -4.24
N MET A 18 -12.39 21.68 -2.97
CA MET A 18 -12.66 20.66 -1.95
C MET A 18 -13.61 21.22 -0.90
N LEU A 19 -14.63 20.44 -0.59
CA LEU A 19 -15.56 20.65 0.53
C LEU A 19 -15.64 19.33 1.31
N GLY A 20 -15.54 19.39 2.64
CA GLY A 20 -15.69 18.19 3.46
C GLY A 20 -15.90 18.52 4.94
N GLY A 21 -16.70 17.68 5.61
CA GLY A 21 -16.97 17.82 7.03
C GLY A 21 -15.88 17.22 7.94
N PRO A 22 -15.98 17.38 9.27
CA PRO A 22 -15.03 16.82 10.22
C PRO A 22 -14.86 15.31 10.03
N ARG A 23 -13.61 14.84 10.10
CA ARG A 23 -13.18 13.45 9.94
C ARG A 23 -13.37 12.87 8.54
N SER A 24 -13.87 13.63 7.57
CA SER A 24 -13.72 13.24 6.16
C SER A 24 -12.25 13.28 5.78
N ALA A 25 -11.84 12.34 4.94
CA ALA A 25 -10.44 12.09 4.64
C ALA A 25 -10.24 11.68 3.19
N VAL A 26 -9.08 12.02 2.66
CA VAL A 26 -8.53 11.42 1.44
C VAL A 26 -7.38 10.52 1.87
N GLY A 27 -7.45 9.25 1.49
CA GLY A 27 -6.43 8.25 1.78
C GLY A 27 -5.07 8.57 1.17
N TRP A 28 -4.10 7.70 1.40
CA TRP A 28 -2.79 7.82 0.77
C TRP A 28 -2.90 7.80 -0.75
N HIS A 29 -2.24 8.76 -1.40
CA HIS A 29 -2.11 8.85 -2.85
C HIS A 29 -0.86 9.65 -3.20
N SER A 30 -0.46 9.62 -4.47
CA SER A 30 0.60 10.43 -5.04
C SER A 30 0.15 10.99 -6.39
N HIS A 31 0.66 12.15 -6.74
CA HIS A 31 0.46 12.80 -8.03
C HIS A 31 1.47 13.92 -8.25
N GLY A 32 1.30 14.62 -9.38
CA GLY A 32 2.02 15.84 -9.72
C GLY A 32 2.10 16.85 -8.57
N ALA A 33 3.12 17.70 -8.60
CA ALA A 33 3.31 18.75 -7.61
C ALA A 33 2.02 19.57 -7.39
N THR A 34 1.73 19.90 -6.12
CA THR A 34 0.46 20.50 -5.72
C THR A 34 0.65 21.63 -4.73
N VAL A 35 -0.11 22.71 -4.91
CA VAL A 35 -0.30 23.74 -3.90
C VAL A 35 -1.75 23.70 -3.44
N GLN A 36 -2.00 23.64 -2.13
CA GLN A 36 -3.34 23.79 -1.58
C GLN A 36 -3.40 24.95 -0.59
N MET A 37 -4.39 25.81 -0.77
CA MET A 37 -4.79 26.83 0.20
C MET A 37 -6.07 26.38 0.93
N THR A 38 -6.06 26.49 2.26
CA THR A 38 -7.29 26.29 3.05
C THR A 38 -8.02 27.63 3.17
N VAL A 39 -9.27 27.68 2.69
CA VAL A 39 -10.10 28.90 2.72
C VAL A 39 -10.88 28.98 4.03
N HIS A 40 -11.39 27.84 4.49
CA HIS A 40 -12.12 27.70 5.75
C HIS A 40 -11.85 26.32 6.36
N GLY A 41 -11.95 26.21 7.68
CA GLY A 41 -11.74 24.94 8.40
C GLY A 41 -10.29 24.67 8.74
N ARG A 42 -9.95 23.40 8.94
CA ARG A 42 -8.59 22.96 9.30
C ARG A 42 -8.32 21.56 8.76
N LYS A 43 -7.14 21.35 8.22
CA LYS A 43 -6.70 20.05 7.67
C LYS A 43 -5.44 19.58 8.36
N ARG A 44 -5.40 18.32 8.76
CA ARG A 44 -4.14 17.65 9.15
C ARG A 44 -3.63 16.87 7.95
N TRP A 45 -2.39 17.18 7.57
CA TRP A 45 -1.69 16.55 6.46
C TRP A 45 -0.67 15.55 6.98
N PHE A 46 -0.51 14.47 6.24
CA PHE A 46 0.55 13.49 6.43
C PHE A 46 1.27 13.32 5.10
N LEU A 47 2.61 13.35 5.12
CA LEU A 47 3.43 13.31 3.92
C LEU A 47 4.59 12.32 4.10
N TYR A 48 4.86 11.56 3.05
CA TYR A 48 6.11 10.82 2.87
C TYR A 48 6.77 11.23 1.55
N PRO A 49 8.10 11.37 1.52
CA PRO A 49 8.88 11.49 0.29
C PRO A 49 8.61 10.33 -0.68
N LYS A 50 8.81 10.57 -1.98
CA LYS A 50 8.55 9.58 -3.05
C LYS A 50 9.31 8.25 -2.91
N ASP A 51 10.46 8.28 -2.24
CA ASP A 51 11.31 7.11 -1.96
C ASP A 51 10.90 6.37 -0.68
N LYS A 52 9.89 6.86 0.05
CA LYS A 52 9.40 6.28 1.30
C LYS A 52 7.91 5.94 1.20
N TYR A 53 7.63 4.68 0.93
CA TYR A 53 6.26 4.18 0.83
C TYR A 53 5.53 4.28 2.20
N PRO A 54 4.27 4.76 2.26
CA PRO A 54 3.53 4.84 3.51
C PRO A 54 3.27 3.42 4.09
N PRO A 55 3.58 3.18 5.38
CA PRO A 55 3.33 1.88 6.01
C PRO A 55 1.88 1.46 5.92
N GLY A 56 1.63 0.16 5.73
CA GLY A 56 0.27 -0.39 5.66
C GLY A 56 -0.38 -0.26 4.30
N ASP A 57 0.39 -0.54 3.25
CA ASP A 57 -0.08 -0.62 1.86
C ASP A 57 -0.52 0.73 1.26
N GLY A 58 -0.14 1.85 1.88
CA GLY A 58 -0.24 3.20 1.31
C GLY A 58 -1.45 3.43 0.37
N PRO A 59 -1.24 3.85 -0.89
CA PRO A 59 -2.31 4.02 -1.88
C PRO A 59 -2.93 2.71 -2.42
N GLY A 60 -2.34 1.55 -2.12
CA GLY A 60 -2.82 0.23 -2.50
C GLY A 60 -4.15 -0.17 -1.84
N GLY A 61 -4.59 0.59 -0.83
CA GLY A 61 -5.93 0.44 -0.25
C GLY A 61 -6.00 -0.51 0.93
N GLY A 62 -4.86 -0.87 1.54
CA GLY A 62 -4.84 -1.73 2.72
C GLY A 62 -5.70 -1.22 3.87
N PHE A 63 -5.73 0.09 4.10
CA PHE A 63 -6.47 0.74 5.20
C PHE A 63 -7.12 2.05 4.74
N SER A 64 -8.32 2.36 5.26
CA SER A 64 -8.83 3.73 5.20
C SER A 64 -7.90 4.66 6.00
N LEU A 65 -7.83 5.97 5.68
CA LEU A 65 -6.98 6.88 6.47
C LEU A 65 -7.39 6.88 7.95
N THR A 66 -8.69 6.79 8.23
CA THR A 66 -9.21 6.72 9.60
C THR A 66 -8.70 5.49 10.34
N ASP A 67 -8.68 4.33 9.69
CA ASP A 67 -8.15 3.10 10.28
C ASP A 67 -6.62 3.17 10.40
N TRP A 68 -5.94 3.75 9.40
CA TRP A 68 -4.50 3.96 9.43
C TRP A 68 -4.07 4.83 10.62
N ILE A 69 -4.76 5.95 10.88
CA ILE A 69 -4.49 6.84 12.03
C ILE A 69 -4.70 6.11 13.36
N ARG A 70 -5.64 5.16 13.43
CA ARG A 70 -5.97 4.44 14.67
C ARG A 70 -5.09 3.21 14.91
N LEU A 71 -4.74 2.48 13.86
CA LEU A 71 -4.14 1.16 13.95
C LEU A 71 -2.64 1.17 13.63
N ILE A 72 -2.22 1.99 12.67
CA ILE A 72 -0.83 2.01 12.18
C ILE A 72 -0.07 3.16 12.82
N TYR A 73 -0.55 4.39 12.65
CA TYR A 73 0.15 5.61 13.10
C TYR A 73 0.65 5.57 14.56
N PRO A 74 -0.10 5.05 15.55
CA PRO A 74 0.36 5.00 16.94
C PRO A 74 1.52 4.01 17.17
N THR A 75 1.68 3.02 16.28
CA THR A 75 2.69 1.97 16.38
C THR A 75 4.01 2.33 15.69
N LEU A 76 4.02 3.40 14.89
CA LEU A 76 5.20 3.81 14.13
C LEU A 76 6.27 4.40 15.06
N LYS A 77 7.50 3.88 14.92
CA LYS A 77 8.70 4.54 15.45
C LYS A 77 8.83 5.94 14.85
N HIS A 78 9.48 6.84 15.58
CA HIS A 78 9.66 8.23 15.15
C HIS A 78 10.22 8.36 13.72
N GLU A 79 11.24 7.57 13.38
CA GLU A 79 11.85 7.51 12.04
C GLU A 79 10.90 7.05 10.93
N HIS A 80 9.84 6.32 11.27
CA HIS A 80 8.84 5.83 10.33
C HIS A 80 7.56 6.67 10.30
N LYS A 81 7.43 7.69 11.15
CA LYS A 81 6.28 8.59 11.11
C LYS A 81 6.32 9.47 9.85
N PRO A 82 5.14 9.91 9.37
CA PRO A 82 5.07 10.88 8.28
C PRO A 82 5.53 12.25 8.76
N LEU A 83 5.95 13.09 7.82
CA LEU A 83 5.93 14.53 8.06
C LEU A 83 4.48 14.97 8.19
N GLU A 84 4.18 15.84 9.15
CA GLU A 84 2.81 16.27 9.38
C GLU A 84 2.70 17.72 9.81
N CYS A 85 1.59 18.33 9.42
CA CYS A 85 1.25 19.69 9.79
C CYS A 85 -0.27 19.88 9.82
N ILE A 86 -0.70 20.97 10.45
CA ILE A 86 -2.08 21.44 10.38
C ILE A 86 -2.08 22.72 9.55
N VAL A 87 -2.95 22.76 8.55
CA VAL A 87 -3.15 23.91 7.65
C VAL A 87 -4.51 24.52 7.98
N GLY A 88 -4.52 25.80 8.38
CA GLY A 88 -5.71 26.57 8.72
C GLY A 88 -6.10 27.58 7.65
N PRO A 89 -7.15 28.39 7.89
CA PRO A 89 -7.63 29.37 6.92
C PRO A 89 -6.54 30.41 6.57
N GLY A 90 -6.27 30.60 5.29
CA GLY A 90 -5.22 31.48 4.77
C GLY A 90 -3.85 30.82 4.62
N ASP A 91 -3.63 29.66 5.23
CA ASP A 91 -2.39 28.90 5.08
C ASP A 91 -2.36 28.15 3.74
N MET A 92 -1.14 27.97 3.22
CA MET A 92 -0.87 27.18 2.03
C MET A 92 0.13 26.07 2.34
N ILE A 93 -0.06 24.92 1.69
CA ILE A 93 0.91 23.83 1.66
C ILE A 93 1.33 23.54 0.22
N TYR A 94 2.62 23.34 0.02
CA TYR A 94 3.18 22.79 -1.20
C TYR A 94 3.56 21.33 -0.98
N VAL A 95 3.10 20.45 -1.86
CA VAL A 95 3.43 19.03 -1.91
C VAL A 95 4.26 18.80 -3.18
N PRO A 96 5.53 18.37 -3.07
CA PRO A 96 6.36 18.09 -4.24
C PRO A 96 5.83 16.94 -5.09
N ASP A 97 6.29 16.87 -6.33
CA ASP A 97 5.95 15.79 -7.27
C ASP A 97 6.28 14.39 -6.72
N GLY A 98 5.34 13.45 -6.91
CA GLY A 98 5.49 12.05 -6.49
C GLY A 98 5.41 11.80 -4.98
N TRP A 99 5.26 12.84 -4.15
CA TRP A 99 5.15 12.64 -2.71
C TRP A 99 3.84 11.98 -2.33
N TYR A 100 3.94 10.94 -1.50
CA TYR A 100 2.78 10.31 -0.91
C TYR A 100 2.17 11.22 0.13
N HIS A 101 0.87 11.44 0.05
CA HIS A 101 0.17 12.28 1.01
C HIS A 101 -1.24 11.77 1.31
N ALA A 102 -1.69 12.09 2.51
CA ALA A 102 -3.04 11.84 2.98
C ALA A 102 -3.50 13.03 3.84
N VAL A 103 -4.81 13.27 3.87
CA VAL A 103 -5.36 14.42 4.57
C VAL A 103 -6.66 14.06 5.28
N VAL A 104 -6.83 14.59 6.50
CA VAL A 104 -8.07 14.51 7.26
C VAL A 104 -8.54 15.92 7.63
N ASN A 105 -9.82 16.18 7.40
CA ASN A 105 -10.47 17.41 7.82
C ASN A 105 -10.74 17.37 9.32
N LEU A 106 -10.28 18.38 10.07
CA LEU A 106 -10.50 18.51 11.51
C LEU A 106 -11.77 19.30 11.85
N ALA A 107 -12.33 20.02 10.87
CA ALA A 107 -13.55 20.80 10.94
C ALA A 107 -14.26 20.79 9.58
N ASP A 108 -15.46 21.38 9.46
CA ASP A 108 -16.02 21.72 8.16
C ASP A 108 -15.01 22.59 7.39
N THR A 109 -14.64 22.14 6.19
CA THR A 109 -13.45 22.65 5.52
C THR A 109 -13.73 22.92 4.05
N VAL A 110 -13.26 24.09 3.59
CA VAL A 110 -13.23 24.50 2.19
C VAL A 110 -11.79 24.77 1.80
N ALA A 111 -11.32 24.16 0.73
CA ALA A 111 -9.97 24.36 0.22
C ALA A 111 -9.92 24.42 -1.30
N VAL A 112 -8.89 25.10 -1.80
CA VAL A 112 -8.59 25.25 -3.22
C VAL A 112 -7.21 24.65 -3.46
N SER A 113 -7.11 23.72 -4.40
CA SER A 113 -5.84 23.11 -4.80
C SER A 113 -5.56 23.39 -6.27
N VAL A 114 -4.29 23.55 -6.61
CA VAL A 114 -3.76 23.51 -7.98
C VAL A 114 -2.75 22.38 -8.04
N GLN A 115 -2.95 21.46 -8.98
CA GLN A 115 -2.20 20.21 -9.10
C GLN A 115 -1.68 20.06 -10.54
N SER A 116 -0.40 19.69 -10.71
CA SER A 116 0.14 19.29 -12.02
C SER A 116 -0.43 17.95 -12.51
N ARG A 117 -0.79 17.84 -13.80
CA ARG A 117 -1.20 16.57 -14.44
C ARG A 117 -0.05 15.58 -14.59
N ASP A 118 1.15 16.09 -14.81
CA ASP A 118 2.31 15.25 -15.05
C ASP A 118 2.80 14.74 -13.70
N GLN A 119 2.75 13.42 -13.51
CA GLN A 119 3.65 12.72 -12.59
C GLN A 119 4.95 12.49 -13.36
N GLY A 120 6.11 12.81 -12.78
CA GLY A 120 7.37 12.37 -13.34
C GLY A 120 7.38 10.85 -13.56
N ALA A 121 8.10 10.36 -14.58
CA ALA A 121 8.22 8.91 -14.81
C ALA A 121 8.78 8.23 -13.56
N GLU A 122 7.96 7.44 -12.87
CA GLU A 122 8.35 6.72 -11.67
C GLU A 122 8.72 5.27 -12.03
N ASN A 123 9.94 4.84 -11.72
CA ASN A 123 10.32 3.42 -11.78
C ASN A 123 9.39 2.54 -10.89
N GLN A 124 8.80 3.12 -9.84
CA GLN A 124 7.76 2.46 -9.04
C GLN A 124 6.52 2.13 -9.86
N GLN A 125 6.15 2.97 -10.84
CA GLN A 125 4.99 2.73 -11.69
C GLN A 125 5.20 1.53 -12.61
N PHE A 126 6.41 1.35 -13.14
CA PHE A 126 6.78 0.15 -13.88
C PHE A 126 6.54 -1.13 -13.05
N PHE A 127 7.11 -1.21 -11.84
CA PHE A 127 6.94 -2.41 -11.00
C PHE A 127 5.51 -2.59 -10.50
N LYS A 128 4.76 -1.50 -10.30
CA LYS A 128 3.36 -1.54 -9.87
C LYS A 128 2.43 -2.17 -10.91
N GLU A 129 2.75 -2.03 -12.19
CA GLU A 129 1.95 -2.57 -13.29
C GLU A 129 2.18 -4.08 -13.50
N ILE A 130 3.26 -4.63 -12.96
CA ILE A 130 3.58 -6.06 -13.06
C ILE A 130 2.82 -6.85 -11.99
N SER A 131 1.99 -7.79 -12.44
CA SER A 131 1.24 -8.72 -11.60
C SER A 131 1.83 -10.13 -11.65
N LEU A 132 1.52 -10.96 -10.66
CA LEU A 132 1.87 -12.39 -10.69
C LEU A 132 1.40 -13.07 -11.98
N LYS A 133 0.15 -12.82 -12.39
CA LYS A 133 -0.43 -13.35 -13.62
C LYS A 133 0.36 -12.90 -14.86
N SER A 134 0.83 -11.65 -14.87
CA SER A 134 1.66 -11.13 -15.97
C SER A 134 2.97 -11.89 -16.04
N VAL A 135 3.64 -12.13 -14.91
CA VAL A 135 4.89 -12.90 -14.85
C VAL A 135 4.67 -14.36 -15.22
N GLU A 136 3.56 -14.97 -14.81
CA GLU A 136 3.20 -16.34 -15.21
C GLU A 136 3.02 -16.45 -16.72
N GLN A 137 2.33 -15.49 -17.36
CA GLN A 137 2.19 -15.46 -18.81
C GLN A 137 3.54 -15.25 -19.51
N MET A 138 4.33 -14.29 -19.04
CA MET A 138 5.69 -14.03 -19.57
C MET A 138 6.59 -15.26 -19.47
N TRP A 139 6.45 -16.07 -18.40
CA TRP A 139 7.22 -17.29 -18.24
C TRP A 139 6.93 -18.33 -19.32
N GLU A 140 5.66 -18.45 -19.74
CA GLU A 140 5.28 -19.38 -20.81
C GLU A 140 5.71 -18.88 -22.19
N ASP A 141 5.67 -17.56 -22.40
CA ASP A 141 5.98 -16.92 -23.69
C ASP A 141 7.50 -16.73 -23.92
N ASP A 142 8.21 -16.20 -22.92
CA ASP A 142 9.64 -15.90 -22.95
C ASP A 142 10.27 -15.93 -21.53
N PRO A 143 10.82 -17.09 -21.11
CA PRO A 143 11.49 -17.22 -19.81
C PRO A 143 12.69 -16.27 -19.61
N ALA A 144 13.35 -15.81 -20.68
CA ALA A 144 14.49 -14.90 -20.56
C ALA A 144 14.04 -13.52 -20.07
N MET A 145 12.89 -13.03 -20.54
CA MET A 145 12.27 -11.79 -20.07
C MET A 145 12.04 -11.79 -18.54
N VAL A 146 11.60 -12.92 -17.98
CA VAL A 146 11.37 -13.04 -16.53
C VAL A 146 12.69 -12.96 -15.74
N GLN A 147 13.79 -13.47 -16.30
CA GLN A 147 15.12 -13.34 -15.73
C GLN A 147 15.61 -11.88 -15.75
N GLU A 148 15.43 -11.18 -16.87
CA GLU A 148 15.80 -9.77 -17.01
C GLU A 148 15.02 -8.87 -16.05
N ILE A 149 13.70 -9.03 -15.96
CA ILE A 149 12.85 -8.28 -15.03
C ILE A 149 13.25 -8.58 -13.58
N GLY A 150 13.53 -9.84 -13.25
CA GLY A 150 13.99 -10.25 -11.93
C GLY A 150 15.32 -9.60 -11.56
N GLN A 151 16.29 -9.58 -12.48
CA GLN A 151 17.58 -8.93 -12.28
C GLN A 151 17.41 -7.41 -12.08
N MET A 152 16.61 -6.76 -12.92
CA MET A 152 16.33 -5.33 -12.79
C MET A 152 15.68 -4.98 -11.44
N ALA A 153 14.70 -5.77 -10.99
CA ALA A 153 14.09 -5.57 -9.68
C ALA A 153 15.10 -5.75 -8.53
N GLN A 154 16.01 -6.73 -8.65
CA GLN A 154 17.07 -6.96 -7.67
C GLN A 154 18.06 -5.78 -7.62
N GLU A 155 18.54 -5.31 -8.76
CA GLU A 155 19.45 -4.17 -8.85
C GLU A 155 18.81 -2.89 -8.32
N TYR A 156 17.53 -2.66 -8.65
CA TYR A 156 16.76 -1.53 -8.14
C TYR A 156 16.67 -1.51 -6.60
N LEU A 157 16.45 -2.67 -5.98
CA LEU A 157 16.43 -2.81 -4.53
C LEU A 157 17.82 -2.60 -3.90
N GLN A 158 18.90 -2.96 -4.59
CA GLN A 158 20.29 -2.78 -4.13
C GLN A 158 20.75 -1.32 -4.17
N LEU A 159 20.23 -0.51 -5.09
CA LEU A 159 20.54 0.93 -5.22
C LEU A 159 20.05 1.78 -4.03
N GLY A 160 19.48 1.17 -2.99
CA GLY A 160 19.15 1.87 -1.74
C GLY A 160 17.71 2.41 -1.68
N LEU A 161 16.87 2.12 -2.68
CA LEU A 161 15.42 2.38 -2.63
C LEU A 161 14.72 1.27 -1.84
N MET A 162 15.27 0.99 -0.64
CA MET A 162 15.10 -0.20 0.20
C MET A 162 13.65 -0.58 0.56
N ASN A 163 12.69 0.29 0.26
CA ASN A 163 11.27 0.12 0.59
C ASN A 163 10.34 0.14 -0.62
N ASP A 164 10.84 -0.03 -1.85
CA ASP A 164 9.95 -0.29 -2.98
C ASP A 164 9.38 -1.72 -2.87
N LEU A 165 8.21 -1.79 -2.24
CA LEU A 165 7.47 -3.02 -2.05
C LEU A 165 6.90 -3.56 -3.37
N HIS A 166 6.73 -2.73 -4.40
CA HIS A 166 6.33 -3.18 -5.73
C HIS A 166 7.48 -3.89 -6.43
N ALA A 167 8.68 -3.30 -6.47
CA ALA A 167 9.88 -3.95 -6.98
C ALA A 167 10.15 -5.28 -6.27
N ARG A 168 9.98 -5.31 -4.94
CA ARG A 168 10.15 -6.53 -4.14
C ARG A 168 9.11 -7.60 -4.46
N ARG A 169 7.85 -7.24 -4.73
CA ARG A 169 6.81 -8.18 -5.17
C ARG A 169 7.13 -8.73 -6.56
N VAL A 170 7.59 -7.89 -7.48
CA VAL A 170 8.00 -8.34 -8.82
C VAL A 170 9.17 -9.31 -8.73
N LEU A 171 10.19 -8.98 -7.94
CA LEU A 171 11.31 -9.88 -7.69
C LEU A 171 10.83 -11.22 -7.11
N TYR A 172 9.88 -11.20 -6.18
CA TYR A 172 9.26 -12.42 -5.67
C TYR A 172 8.59 -13.23 -6.78
N TYR A 173 7.78 -12.62 -7.65
CA TYR A 173 7.11 -13.32 -8.74
C TYR A 173 8.09 -13.98 -9.71
N CYS A 174 9.16 -13.29 -10.08
CA CYS A 174 10.21 -13.84 -10.94
C CYS A 174 10.94 -15.00 -10.24
N LEU A 175 11.34 -14.81 -8.98
CA LEU A 175 12.05 -15.84 -8.22
C LEU A 175 11.18 -17.05 -7.92
N MET A 176 9.87 -16.91 -7.83
CA MET A 176 8.97 -18.05 -7.67
C MET A 176 9.09 -19.07 -8.81
N LYS A 177 9.52 -18.66 -10.01
CA LYS A 177 9.82 -19.54 -11.14
C LYS A 177 11.28 -20.00 -11.17
N LEU A 178 12.20 -19.15 -10.73
CA LEU A 178 13.65 -19.34 -10.88
C LEU A 178 14.31 -20.02 -9.67
N ASP A 179 13.97 -19.56 -8.47
CA ASP A 179 14.53 -19.98 -7.18
C ASP A 179 13.50 -19.72 -6.06
N PRO A 180 12.60 -20.69 -5.78
CA PRO A 180 11.54 -20.52 -4.79
C PRO A 180 12.05 -20.25 -3.37
N ASP A 181 13.21 -20.78 -3.00
CA ASP A 181 13.77 -20.57 -1.65
C ASP A 181 14.23 -19.13 -1.49
N LYS A 182 14.89 -18.56 -2.50
CA LYS A 182 15.24 -17.13 -2.53
C LYS A 182 14.00 -16.25 -2.60
N ALA A 183 12.96 -16.66 -3.34
CA ALA A 183 11.69 -15.93 -3.42
C ALA A 183 11.07 -15.73 -2.02
N VAL A 184 11.04 -16.79 -1.21
CA VAL A 184 10.52 -16.75 0.16
C VAL A 184 11.32 -15.81 1.04
N GLN A 185 12.66 -15.83 0.94
CA GLN A 185 13.52 -14.92 1.69
C GLN A 185 13.22 -13.46 1.36
N VAL A 186 13.10 -13.12 0.06
CA VAL A 186 12.79 -11.76 -0.41
C VAL A 186 11.48 -11.23 0.17
N VAL A 187 10.44 -12.07 0.21
CA VAL A 187 9.14 -11.67 0.77
C VAL A 187 9.17 -11.56 2.29
N LEU A 188 9.81 -12.51 2.98
CA LEU A 188 9.93 -12.46 4.43
C LEU A 188 10.61 -11.17 4.89
N GLU A 189 11.72 -10.80 4.26
CA GLU A 189 12.40 -9.53 4.52
C GLU A 189 11.48 -8.32 4.31
N GLY A 190 10.66 -8.33 3.25
CA GLY A 190 9.71 -7.25 2.97
C GLY A 190 8.64 -7.14 4.06
N THR A 191 8.07 -8.26 4.48
CA THR A 191 7.06 -8.28 5.55
C THR A 191 7.63 -7.98 6.95
N ASP A 192 8.94 -8.18 7.15
CA ASP A 192 9.62 -7.79 8.39
C ASP A 192 9.91 -6.28 8.41
N ARG A 193 10.13 -5.65 7.24
CA ARG A 193 10.28 -4.19 7.09
C ARG A 193 8.95 -3.46 7.23
N ASP A 194 7.88 -3.96 6.61
CA ASP A 194 6.51 -3.45 6.77
C ASP A 194 5.54 -4.59 7.16
N PRO A 195 5.32 -4.81 8.47
CA PRO A 195 4.39 -5.83 8.96
C PRO A 195 2.92 -5.46 8.76
N PHE A 196 2.61 -4.33 8.13
CA PHE A 196 1.25 -3.92 7.80
C PHE A 196 0.94 -4.06 6.29
N HIS A 197 1.92 -4.46 5.48
CA HIS A 197 1.75 -4.58 4.03
C HIS A 197 0.98 -5.86 3.63
N VAL A 198 -0.35 -5.77 3.69
CA VAL A 198 -1.26 -6.89 3.47
C VAL A 198 -1.08 -7.60 2.12
N PRO A 199 -0.85 -6.92 0.97
CA PRO A 199 -0.66 -7.62 -0.30
C PRO A 199 0.51 -8.59 -0.27
N MET A 200 1.66 -8.21 0.28
CA MET A 200 2.82 -9.09 0.35
C MET A 200 2.64 -10.24 1.35
N GLN A 201 1.96 -9.98 2.47
CA GLN A 201 1.55 -11.03 3.40
C GLN A 201 0.62 -12.04 2.72
N PHE A 202 -0.29 -11.57 1.88
CA PHE A 202 -1.22 -12.41 1.12
C PHE A 202 -0.48 -13.30 0.12
N GLU A 203 0.53 -12.78 -0.58
CA GLU A 203 1.34 -13.59 -1.52
C GLU A 203 2.05 -14.74 -0.80
N LEU A 204 2.73 -14.45 0.31
CA LEU A 204 3.41 -15.49 1.09
C LEU A 204 2.42 -16.46 1.74
N ALA A 205 1.32 -15.96 2.29
CA ALA A 205 0.27 -16.81 2.86
C ALA A 205 -0.36 -17.73 1.82
N SER A 206 -0.54 -17.26 0.58
CA SER A 206 -1.06 -18.06 -0.52
C SER A 206 -0.14 -19.21 -0.87
N TRP A 207 1.16 -18.92 -0.98
CA TRP A 207 2.17 -19.95 -1.22
C TRP A 207 2.29 -20.95 -0.06
N LEU A 208 2.31 -20.47 1.18
CA LEU A 208 2.34 -21.33 2.37
C LEU A 208 1.09 -22.21 2.47
N GLU A 209 -0.10 -21.68 2.18
CA GLU A 209 -1.35 -22.44 2.23
C GLU A 209 -1.37 -23.62 1.26
N GLN A 210 -0.87 -23.40 0.03
CA GLN A 210 -0.77 -24.46 -0.97
C GLN A 210 0.14 -25.61 -0.49
N ARG A 211 1.30 -25.28 0.08
CA ARG A 211 2.23 -26.29 0.62
C ARG A 211 1.68 -26.99 1.86
N VAL A 212 0.98 -26.27 2.74
CA VAL A 212 0.32 -26.89 3.89
C VAL A 212 -0.73 -27.90 3.43
N LYS A 213 -1.52 -27.59 2.40
CA LYS A 213 -2.48 -28.54 1.81
C LYS A 213 -1.82 -29.78 1.22
N SER A 214 -0.60 -29.67 0.69
CA SER A 214 0.17 -30.82 0.19
C SER A 214 0.87 -31.61 1.32
N GLY A 215 0.62 -31.29 2.59
CA GLY A 215 1.18 -32.01 3.74
C GLY A 215 2.55 -31.51 4.21
N ASP A 216 3.03 -30.35 3.72
CA ASP A 216 4.32 -29.80 4.09
C ASP A 216 4.32 -29.23 5.53
N LYS A 217 4.95 -29.97 6.45
CA LYS A 217 5.08 -29.57 7.85
C LYS A 217 5.98 -28.37 8.05
N ALA A 218 7.01 -28.16 7.22
CA ALA A 218 7.89 -27.01 7.33
C ALA A 218 7.16 -25.72 6.93
N ALA A 219 6.37 -25.76 5.87
CA ALA A 219 5.50 -24.65 5.49
C ALA A 219 4.52 -24.27 6.61
N LEU A 220 3.93 -25.25 7.29
CA LEU A 220 3.05 -24.98 8.45
C LEU A 220 3.80 -24.27 9.60
N GLN A 221 5.04 -24.67 9.88
CA GLN A 221 5.85 -24.01 10.92
C GLN A 221 6.21 -22.58 10.53
N THR A 222 6.57 -22.35 9.28
CA THR A 222 6.80 -20.99 8.75
C THR A 222 5.53 -20.16 8.85
N PHE A 223 4.36 -20.71 8.47
CA PHE A 223 3.09 -20.00 8.56
C PHE A 223 2.75 -19.63 10.01
N LYS A 224 2.94 -20.55 10.96
CA LYS A 224 2.80 -20.23 12.40
C LYS A 224 3.76 -19.15 12.87
N LYS A 225 5.02 -19.17 12.41
CA LYS A 225 6.05 -18.19 12.79
C LYS A 225 5.68 -16.78 12.33
N VAL A 226 5.30 -16.61 11.06
CA VAL A 226 4.96 -15.28 10.51
C VAL A 226 3.65 -14.76 11.10
N MET A 227 2.67 -15.63 11.34
CA MET A 227 1.38 -15.23 11.90
C MET A 227 1.46 -14.70 13.33
N LYS A 228 2.45 -15.12 14.13
CA LYS A 228 2.70 -14.49 15.45
C LYS A 228 2.90 -12.97 15.35
N LYS A 229 3.49 -12.48 14.25
CA LYS A 229 3.68 -11.06 14.01
C LYS A 229 2.46 -10.43 13.34
N TRP A 230 1.86 -11.10 12.36
CA TRP A 230 0.82 -10.49 11.53
C TRP A 230 -0.58 -10.53 12.14
N GLU A 231 -0.92 -11.62 12.85
CA GLU A 231 -2.27 -11.87 13.35
C GLU A 231 -2.84 -10.70 14.19
N PRO A 232 -2.09 -10.09 15.14
CA PRO A 232 -2.61 -8.97 15.92
C PRO A 232 -3.07 -7.78 15.07
N HIS A 233 -2.40 -7.53 13.93
CA HIS A 233 -2.69 -6.41 13.05
C HIS A 233 -3.77 -6.75 12.02
N LEU A 234 -3.71 -7.96 11.45
CA LEU A 234 -4.68 -8.45 10.47
C LEU A 234 -6.10 -8.48 11.06
N LYS A 235 -6.24 -8.87 12.34
CA LYS A 235 -7.55 -8.94 13.02
C LYS A 235 -8.24 -7.58 13.16
N LEU A 236 -7.47 -6.50 13.19
CA LEU A 236 -7.99 -5.13 13.28
C LEU A 236 -8.51 -4.64 11.93
N ASN A 237 -8.11 -5.27 10.82
CA ASN A 237 -8.50 -4.89 9.47
C ASN A 237 -9.72 -5.69 8.97
N SER A 238 -10.85 -5.53 9.64
CA SER A 238 -12.08 -6.31 9.39
C SER A 238 -12.82 -6.00 8.09
N ARG A 239 -12.26 -5.10 7.25
CA ARG A 239 -12.81 -4.71 5.95
C ARG A 239 -11.91 -5.10 4.78
N ASN A 240 -10.70 -5.59 5.04
CA ASN A 240 -9.76 -5.97 4.00
C ASN A 240 -9.90 -7.47 3.69
N LEU A 241 -10.28 -7.77 2.44
CA LEU A 241 -10.55 -9.13 1.99
C LEU A 241 -9.31 -10.03 2.08
N LYS A 242 -8.13 -9.51 1.72
CA LYS A 242 -6.86 -10.26 1.82
C LYS A 242 -6.51 -10.57 3.27
N ALA A 243 -6.67 -9.60 4.18
CA ALA A 243 -6.40 -9.81 5.60
C ALA A 243 -7.30 -10.91 6.19
N LEU A 244 -8.60 -10.83 5.90
CA LEU A 244 -9.58 -11.84 6.33
C LEU A 244 -9.30 -13.22 5.71
N TRP A 245 -8.88 -13.26 4.45
CA TRP A 245 -8.49 -14.48 3.77
C TRP A 245 -7.28 -15.14 4.45
N ILE A 246 -6.23 -14.37 4.75
CA ILE A 246 -5.03 -14.89 5.44
C ILE A 246 -5.43 -15.50 6.79
N LEU A 247 -6.22 -14.78 7.58
CA LEU A 247 -6.71 -15.26 8.88
C LEU A 247 -7.53 -16.54 8.74
N ASN A 248 -8.47 -16.58 7.79
CA ASN A 248 -9.26 -17.77 7.50
C ASN A 248 -8.37 -18.97 7.18
N LYS A 249 -7.44 -18.82 6.25
CA LYS A 249 -6.55 -19.90 5.81
C LYS A 249 -5.62 -20.38 6.91
N TYR A 250 -5.04 -19.46 7.67
CA TYR A 250 -4.20 -19.79 8.80
C TYR A 250 -4.96 -20.60 9.85
N HIS A 251 -6.15 -20.15 10.27
CA HIS A 251 -6.92 -20.83 11.30
C HIS A 251 -7.38 -22.22 10.85
N ARG A 252 -7.72 -22.42 9.57
CA ARG A 252 -7.94 -23.77 9.02
C ARG A 252 -6.69 -24.62 9.10
N ALA A 253 -5.54 -24.09 8.69
CA ALA A 253 -4.25 -24.79 8.67
C ALA A 253 -3.81 -25.28 10.06
N VAL A 254 -4.13 -24.54 11.13
CA VAL A 254 -3.81 -24.93 12.51
C VAL A 254 -4.93 -25.70 13.22
N GLY A 255 -6.03 -26.01 12.53
CA GLY A 255 -7.16 -26.78 13.09
C GLY A 255 -8.14 -25.97 13.94
N ASN A 256 -8.04 -24.64 13.97
CA ASN A 256 -8.99 -23.77 14.67
C ASN A 256 -10.18 -23.44 13.76
N ILE A 257 -11.07 -24.42 13.55
CA ILE A 257 -12.17 -24.34 12.57
C ILE A 257 -13.17 -23.24 12.94
N ALA A 258 -13.50 -23.08 14.23
CA ALA A 258 -14.44 -22.07 14.69
C ALA A 258 -13.98 -20.65 14.31
N GLU A 259 -12.70 -20.35 14.51
CA GLU A 259 -12.15 -19.03 14.17
C GLU A 259 -12.05 -18.83 12.64
N ALA A 260 -11.68 -19.88 11.91
CA ALA A 260 -11.68 -19.84 10.46
C ALA A 260 -13.08 -19.52 9.89
N ASP A 261 -14.13 -20.16 10.41
CA ASP A 261 -15.49 -19.96 9.95
C ASP A 261 -16.00 -18.55 10.28
N ARG A 262 -15.59 -17.94 11.40
CA ARG A 262 -15.87 -16.52 11.69
C ARG A 262 -15.32 -15.58 10.62
N TYR A 263 -14.06 -15.75 10.22
CA TYR A 263 -13.48 -14.94 9.15
C TYR A 263 -14.09 -15.23 7.78
N HIS A 264 -14.48 -16.48 7.52
CA HIS A 264 -15.21 -16.82 6.30
C HIS A 264 -16.57 -16.14 6.22
N ALA A 265 -17.35 -16.17 7.31
CA ALA A 265 -18.64 -15.50 7.36
C ALA A 265 -18.51 -13.99 7.13
N ARG A 266 -17.46 -13.36 7.64
CA ARG A 266 -17.17 -11.94 7.37
C ARG A 266 -16.83 -11.67 5.92
N LEU A 267 -16.04 -12.53 5.26
CA LEU A 267 -15.77 -12.42 3.83
C LEU A 267 -17.07 -12.50 3.01
N VAL A 268 -17.95 -13.43 3.35
CA VAL A 268 -19.26 -13.59 2.69
C VAL A 268 -20.14 -12.36 2.90
N ASP A 269 -20.18 -11.80 4.12
CA ASP A 269 -20.92 -10.56 4.42
C ASP A 269 -20.40 -9.35 3.63
N LEU A 270 -19.07 -9.21 3.47
CA LEU A 270 -18.49 -8.13 2.68
C LEU A 270 -18.83 -8.27 1.19
N HIS A 271 -18.70 -9.48 0.64
CA HIS A 271 -19.08 -9.77 -0.74
C HIS A 271 -20.57 -9.51 -0.98
N GLY A 272 -21.44 -9.91 -0.04
CA GLY A 272 -22.88 -9.62 -0.09
C GLY A 272 -23.22 -8.13 -0.05
N ARG A 273 -22.29 -7.27 0.38
CA ARG A 273 -22.41 -5.81 0.35
C ARG A 273 -21.74 -5.17 -0.88
N GLY A 274 -21.28 -5.97 -1.84
CA GLY A 274 -20.57 -5.51 -3.04
C GLY A 274 -19.12 -5.06 -2.80
N ILE A 275 -18.50 -5.51 -1.70
CA ILE A 275 -17.10 -5.23 -1.40
C ILE A 275 -16.28 -6.42 -1.91
N ASP A 276 -15.77 -6.29 -3.14
CA ASP A 276 -15.12 -7.37 -3.89
C ASP A 276 -13.62 -7.13 -4.14
N ARG A 277 -13.11 -5.97 -3.74
CA ARG A 277 -11.71 -5.54 -3.88
C ARG A 277 -11.17 -5.03 -2.56
#